data_AF-A0A225WBD5-F1
#
_entry.id   AF-A0A225WBD5-F1
#
_cell.length_a   1.000
_cell.length_b   1.000
_cell.length_c   1.000
_cell.angle_alpha   90.00
_cell.angle_beta   90.00
_cell.angle_gamma   90.00
#
_symmetry.space_group_name_H-M   'P 1'
#
loop_
_entity.id
_entity.type
_entity.pdbx_description
1 polymer ?
#
loop_
_entity_poly.entity_id
_entity_poly.type
_entity_poly.pdbx_seq_one_letter_code
_entity_poly.pdbx_strand_id
1 'polypeptide(L)'
;MDDLRWFKAVLQRPDHFSSIPIAEFSDLVEPDIEVYMDASGDGFCVLEFLRKLFLRQRFSEVEVASVPINIRELRSAVLAVLHWGPMWVRAAHEWANRRSSRHPTAQLYNRLLSLAEFQYNLTCSASHIPENLNVMVDAGSRAWVETASMTLKWSKLSASWMQVIIDPKFENLSTLWDRCCMATPWQALPLPNIDNTGINGALSHG
;
A
#
# COMPACT_ATOMS: atom_id res chain seq x y z
N MET A 1 15.45 18.89 1.01
CA MET A 1 15.93 18.54 -0.35
C MET A 1 15.06 17.47 -0.98
N ASP A 2 14.70 16.40 -0.26
CA ASP A 2 13.88 15.30 -0.82
C ASP A 2 12.44 15.69 -1.15
N ASP A 3 11.83 16.61 -0.39
CA ASP A 3 10.47 17.10 -0.70
C ASP A 3 10.42 17.89 -2.02
N LEU A 4 11.53 18.53 -2.43
CA LEU A 4 11.62 19.21 -3.72
C LEU A 4 11.76 18.22 -4.89
N ARG A 5 12.43 17.09 -4.67
CA ARG A 5 12.52 16.00 -5.65
C ARG A 5 11.16 15.37 -5.85
N TRP A 6 10.45 15.15 -4.76
CA TRP A 6 9.05 14.73 -4.77
C TRP A 6 8.16 15.73 -5.53
N PHE A 7 8.26 17.03 -5.23
CA PHE A 7 7.40 18.02 -5.88
C PHE A 7 7.68 18.10 -7.40
N LYS A 8 8.95 18.02 -7.80
CA LYS A 8 9.34 17.95 -9.22
C LYS A 8 8.76 16.73 -9.93
N ALA A 9 8.74 15.58 -9.25
CA ALA A 9 8.17 14.34 -9.75
C ALA A 9 6.66 14.45 -10.06
N VAL A 10 5.89 15.08 -9.18
CA VAL A 10 4.45 15.31 -9.37
C VAL A 10 4.21 16.30 -10.53
N LEU A 11 4.97 17.40 -10.59
CA LEU A 11 4.82 18.44 -11.63
C LEU A 11 5.08 17.94 -13.06
N GLN A 12 5.75 16.80 -13.23
CA GLN A 12 5.98 16.21 -14.56
C GLN A 12 4.73 15.60 -15.21
N ARG A 13 3.58 15.59 -14.51
CA ARG A 13 2.30 15.07 -15.00
C ARG A 13 1.14 16.05 -14.81
N PRO A 14 1.08 17.12 -15.63
CA PRO A 14 0.05 18.15 -15.50
C PRO A 14 -1.39 17.62 -15.72
N ASP A 15 -1.52 16.52 -16.46
CA ASP A 15 -2.78 15.79 -16.73
C ASP A 15 -3.42 15.18 -15.48
N HIS A 16 -2.66 14.97 -14.41
CA HIS A 16 -3.16 14.40 -13.15
C HIS A 16 -3.66 15.46 -12.15
N PHE A 17 -3.52 16.75 -12.45
CA PHE A 17 -4.00 17.84 -11.58
C PHE A 17 -5.38 18.36 -11.93
N SER A 18 -6.03 17.81 -12.96
CA SER A 18 -7.35 18.25 -13.40
C SER A 18 -8.45 17.61 -12.57
N SER A 19 -8.93 18.37 -11.58
CA SER A 19 -10.16 18.22 -10.79
C SER A 19 -9.93 17.64 -9.38
N ILE A 20 -10.18 18.48 -8.38
CA ILE A 20 -10.34 18.08 -6.97
C ILE A 20 -11.84 18.07 -6.69
N PRO A 21 -12.53 16.92 -6.77
CA PRO A 21 -13.88 16.85 -6.23
C PRO A 21 -13.87 17.15 -4.72
N ILE A 22 -14.98 17.72 -4.24
CA ILE A 22 -15.10 18.30 -2.88
C ILE A 22 -15.58 17.21 -1.89
N ALA A 23 -15.86 16.00 -2.37
CA ALA A 23 -16.58 14.98 -1.64
C ALA A 23 -15.73 14.25 -0.57
N GLU A 24 -14.42 14.06 -0.78
CA GLU A 24 -13.55 13.38 0.19
C GLU A 24 -13.09 14.28 1.34
N PHE A 25 -13.47 15.58 1.33
CA PHE A 25 -13.32 16.42 2.53
C PHE A 25 -14.35 16.11 3.62
N SER A 26 -15.30 15.23 3.34
CA SER A 26 -16.20 14.65 4.33
C SER A 26 -15.82 13.19 4.57
N ASP A 27 -15.74 12.76 5.85
CA ASP A 27 -15.43 11.39 6.29
C ASP A 27 -16.54 10.36 5.90
N LEU A 28 -17.19 10.53 4.74
CA LEU A 28 -18.43 9.85 4.32
C LEU A 28 -18.25 8.95 3.08
N VAL A 29 -17.06 8.87 2.49
CA VAL A 29 -16.84 8.03 1.29
C VAL A 29 -16.50 6.60 1.73
N GLU A 30 -17.34 5.65 1.33
CA GLU A 30 -17.08 4.22 1.49
C GLU A 30 -15.88 3.81 0.62
N PRO A 31 -14.89 3.07 1.15
CA PRO A 31 -13.72 2.70 0.36
C PRO A 31 -14.09 1.73 -0.77
N ASP A 32 -13.63 1.99 -1.99
CA ASP A 32 -13.76 1.04 -3.12
C ASP A 32 -13.08 -0.31 -2.83
N ILE A 33 -11.98 -0.27 -2.07
CA ILE A 33 -11.15 -1.43 -1.73
C ILE A 33 -10.73 -1.33 -0.28
N GLU A 34 -10.96 -2.40 0.46
CA GLU A 34 -10.57 -2.52 1.86
C GLU A 34 -9.45 -3.57 2.00
N VAL A 35 -8.38 -3.17 2.70
CA VAL A 35 -7.27 -4.06 3.06
C VAL A 35 -7.10 -4.07 4.55
N TYR A 36 -6.87 -5.25 5.14
CA TYR A 36 -6.64 -5.39 6.57
C TYR A 36 -5.15 -5.61 6.80
N MET A 37 -4.58 -4.87 7.74
CA MET A 37 -3.16 -4.93 8.05
C MET A 37 -2.93 -5.00 9.55
N ASP A 38 -1.80 -5.60 9.91
CA ASP A 38 -1.30 -5.61 11.28
C ASP A 38 0.22 -5.80 11.32
N ALA A 39 0.84 -5.31 12.37
CA ALA A 39 2.24 -5.58 12.69
C ALA A 39 2.39 -6.00 14.14
N SER A 40 3.34 -6.91 14.39
CA SER A 40 3.68 -7.39 15.72
C SER A 40 5.16 -7.20 16.04
N GLY A 41 5.61 -7.78 17.16
CA GLY A 41 7.03 -7.93 17.46
C GLY A 41 7.78 -8.77 16.41
N ASP A 42 7.09 -9.68 15.71
CA ASP A 42 7.70 -10.67 14.82
C ASP A 42 7.72 -10.25 13.35
N GLY A 43 6.63 -9.67 12.87
CA GLY A 43 6.43 -9.40 11.45
C GLY A 43 5.17 -8.61 11.17
N PHE A 44 4.87 -8.39 9.89
CA PHE A 44 3.60 -7.81 9.45
C PHE A 44 2.80 -8.79 8.62
N CYS A 45 1.51 -8.52 8.51
CA CYS A 45 0.63 -9.12 7.52
C CYS A 45 -0.31 -8.07 6.92
N VAL A 46 -0.64 -8.21 5.64
CA VAL A 46 -1.69 -7.45 4.96
C VAL A 46 -2.54 -8.39 4.11
N LEU A 47 -3.85 -8.21 4.13
CA LEU A 47 -4.84 -9.00 3.41
C LEU A 47 -5.55 -8.15 2.35
N GLU A 48 -5.65 -8.68 1.14
CA GLU A 48 -6.57 -8.20 0.10
C GLU A 48 -7.67 -9.24 -0.07
N PHE A 49 -8.90 -8.88 0.30
CA PHE A 49 -10.00 -9.83 0.42
C PHE A 49 -10.57 -10.30 -0.91
N LEU A 50 -10.70 -9.40 -1.88
CA LEU A 50 -11.38 -9.67 -3.16
C LEU A 50 -10.68 -10.79 -3.94
N ARG A 51 -9.35 -10.87 -3.84
CA ARG A 51 -8.48 -11.82 -4.54
C ARG A 51 -7.89 -12.88 -3.61
N LYS A 52 -8.20 -12.80 -2.31
CA LYS A 52 -7.64 -13.67 -1.26
C LYS A 52 -6.11 -13.70 -1.29
N LEU A 53 -5.50 -12.54 -1.44
CA LEU A 53 -4.04 -12.37 -1.45
C LEU A 53 -3.56 -11.89 -0.08
N PHE A 54 -2.34 -12.27 0.29
CA PHE A 54 -1.70 -11.69 1.45
C PHE A 54 -0.22 -11.38 1.24
N LEU A 55 0.24 -10.32 1.89
CA LEU A 55 1.66 -10.05 2.09
C LEU A 55 2.02 -10.40 3.54
N ARG A 56 3.16 -11.05 3.73
CA ARG A 56 3.70 -11.37 5.06
C ARG A 56 5.22 -11.34 5.03
N GLN A 57 5.82 -10.69 6.00
CA GLN A 57 7.27 -10.71 6.18
C GLN A 57 7.62 -10.70 7.66
N ARG A 58 8.63 -11.48 8.02
CA ARG A 58 9.25 -11.42 9.34
C ARG A 58 10.20 -10.23 9.39
N PHE A 59 10.16 -9.47 10.48
CA PHE A 59 11.12 -8.40 10.72
C PHE A 59 12.50 -8.96 11.05
N SER A 60 13.53 -8.23 10.64
CA SER A 60 14.89 -8.48 11.12
C SER A 60 15.03 -8.01 12.57
N GLU A 61 15.98 -8.58 13.31
CA GLU A 61 16.27 -8.15 14.69
C GLU A 61 16.60 -6.64 14.77
N VAL A 62 17.30 -6.13 13.74
CA VAL A 62 17.63 -4.69 13.63
C VAL A 62 16.36 -3.86 13.49
N GLU A 63 15.41 -4.28 12.67
CA GLU A 63 14.15 -3.57 12.47
C GLU A 63 13.29 -3.57 13.74
N VAL A 64 13.20 -4.71 14.44
CA VAL A 64 12.49 -4.81 15.72
C VAL A 64 13.09 -3.88 16.77
N ALA A 65 14.41 -3.75 16.81
CA ALA A 65 15.12 -2.91 17.78
C ALA A 65 15.06 -1.40 17.48
N SER A 66 14.92 -1.02 16.20
CA SER A 66 15.10 0.38 15.76
C SER A 66 13.86 1.05 15.18
N VAL A 67 12.84 0.29 14.77
CA VAL A 67 11.65 0.83 14.09
C VAL A 67 10.40 0.65 14.97
N PRO A 68 9.79 1.76 15.43
CA PRO A 68 8.53 1.73 16.17
C PRO A 68 7.42 0.96 15.46
N ILE A 69 6.53 0.32 16.22
CA ILE A 69 5.47 -0.55 15.68
C ILE A 69 4.57 0.16 14.67
N ASN A 70 4.17 1.40 14.95
CA ASN A 70 3.35 2.21 14.06
C ASN A 70 4.02 2.54 12.71
N ILE A 71 5.36 2.57 12.68
CA ILE A 71 6.11 2.75 11.43
C ILE A 71 6.22 1.44 10.66
N ARG A 72 6.28 0.31 11.37
CA ARG A 72 6.20 -1.03 10.78
C ARG A 72 4.81 -1.34 10.22
N GLU A 73 3.75 -0.86 10.85
CA GLU A 73 2.40 -0.83 10.30
C GLU A 73 2.33 0.06 9.05
N LEU A 74 2.89 1.27 9.09
CA LEU A 74 2.93 2.12 7.89
C LEU A 74 3.70 1.45 6.73
N ARG A 75 4.77 0.71 7.02
CA ARG A 75 5.52 -0.07 6.02
C ARG A 75 4.62 -1.07 5.30
N SER A 76 3.76 -1.78 6.04
CA SER A 76 2.88 -2.78 5.46
C SER A 76 1.86 -2.15 4.51
N ALA A 77 1.33 -0.97 4.86
CA ALA A 77 0.48 -0.18 3.96
C ALA A 77 1.21 0.22 2.67
N VAL A 78 2.45 0.73 2.76
CA VAL A 78 3.24 1.09 1.56
C VAL A 78 3.44 -0.12 0.66
N LEU A 79 3.83 -1.26 1.22
CA LEU A 79 4.04 -2.48 0.45
C LEU A 79 2.75 -2.97 -0.23
N ALA A 80 1.60 -2.88 0.44
CA ALA A 80 0.31 -3.24 -0.15
C ALA A 80 0.00 -2.38 -1.39
N VAL A 81 0.16 -1.06 -1.29
CA VAL A 81 -0.09 -0.14 -2.42
C VAL A 81 0.92 -0.37 -3.55
N LEU A 82 2.20 -0.61 -3.24
CA LEU A 82 3.21 -0.89 -4.27
C LEU A 82 2.95 -2.20 -5.03
N HIS A 83 2.38 -3.21 -4.38
CA HIS A 83 2.10 -4.50 -4.99
C HIS A 83 0.76 -4.56 -5.71
N TRP A 84 -0.28 -3.96 -5.12
CA TRP A 84 -1.65 -4.13 -5.58
C TRP A 84 -2.26 -2.85 -6.17
N GLY A 85 -1.69 -1.67 -5.90
CA GLY A 85 -2.11 -0.39 -6.50
C GLY A 85 -2.29 -0.42 -8.01
N PRO A 86 -1.36 -1.02 -8.80
CA PRO A 86 -1.54 -1.18 -10.25
C PRO A 86 -2.78 -1.99 -10.68
N MET A 87 -3.30 -2.84 -9.79
CA MET A 87 -4.47 -3.70 -10.00
C MET A 87 -5.76 -3.07 -9.49
N TRP A 88 -5.64 -2.05 -8.65
CA TRP A 88 -6.74 -1.30 -8.05
C TRP A 88 -7.21 -0.13 -8.90
N VAL A 89 -6.52 0.13 -10.02
CA VAL A 89 -6.75 1.28 -10.88
C VAL A 89 -8.21 1.33 -11.34
N ARG A 90 -8.89 2.37 -10.85
CA ARG A 90 -10.13 2.91 -11.39
C ARG A 90 -9.97 4.43 -11.43
N ALA A 91 -10.59 5.08 -12.40
CA ALA A 91 -10.56 6.53 -12.51
C ALA A 91 -11.36 7.16 -11.36
N ALA A 92 -10.67 7.65 -10.33
CA ALA A 92 -11.19 8.57 -9.33
C ALA A 92 -10.08 9.53 -8.89
N HIS A 93 -10.29 10.83 -9.11
CA HIS A 93 -9.33 11.89 -8.82
C HIS A 93 -9.66 12.47 -7.45
N GLU A 94 -8.77 12.37 -6.47
CA GLU A 94 -8.70 13.27 -5.31
C GLU A 94 -7.41 12.96 -4.52
N TRP A 95 -7.01 13.87 -3.63
CA TRP A 95 -5.77 13.78 -2.86
C TRP A 95 -6.05 14.13 -1.40
N ALA A 96 -5.96 13.14 -0.51
CA ALA A 96 -6.06 13.39 0.93
C ALA A 96 -4.69 13.75 1.56
N ASN A 97 -4.57 15.00 2.04
CA ASN A 97 -3.36 15.51 2.71
C ASN A 97 -3.46 15.45 4.24
N ARG A 98 -3.35 14.24 4.83
CA ARG A 98 -3.19 14.12 6.29
C ARG A 98 -2.23 13.01 6.70
N ARG A 99 -0.94 13.16 6.40
CA ARG A 99 0.12 12.34 7.02
C ARG A 99 1.36 13.17 7.30
N SER A 100 1.51 13.63 8.55
CA SER A 100 2.71 14.33 9.03
C SER A 100 3.40 13.48 10.09
N SER A 101 4.69 13.27 9.94
CA SER A 101 5.51 12.59 10.95
C SER A 101 6.88 13.25 11.05
N ARG A 102 7.44 13.27 12.26
CA ARG A 102 8.80 13.74 12.52
C ARG A 102 9.84 12.63 12.38
N HIS A 103 9.41 11.37 12.30
CA HIS A 103 10.32 10.24 12.19
C HIS A 103 10.80 10.08 10.73
N PRO A 104 12.12 10.05 10.45
CA PRO A 104 12.65 9.99 9.09
C PRO A 104 12.10 8.84 8.25
N THR A 105 12.05 7.63 8.81
CA THR A 105 11.47 6.45 8.14
C THR A 105 9.98 6.61 7.81
N ALA A 106 9.19 7.22 8.69
CA ALA A 106 7.79 7.48 8.41
C ALA A 106 7.61 8.54 7.32
N GLN A 107 8.47 9.55 7.28
CA GLN A 107 8.47 10.54 6.19
C GLN A 107 8.80 9.88 4.84
N LEU A 108 9.81 9.01 4.81
CA LEU A 108 10.14 8.21 3.63
C LEU A 108 8.94 7.39 3.15
N TYR A 109 8.28 6.67 4.06
CA TYR A 109 7.12 5.85 3.73
C TYR A 109 5.93 6.69 3.26
N ASN A 110 5.65 7.83 3.90
CA ASN A 110 4.63 8.76 3.44
C ASN A 110 4.92 9.29 2.03
N ARG A 111 6.19 9.61 1.70
CA ARG A 111 6.57 10.05 0.35
C ARG A 111 6.34 8.95 -0.70
N LEU A 112 6.71 7.71 -0.38
CA LEU A 112 6.47 6.56 -1.27
C LEU A 112 4.98 6.28 -1.44
N LEU A 113 4.22 6.33 -0.34
CA LEU A 113 2.77 6.15 -0.36
C LEU A 113 2.12 7.22 -1.23
N SER A 114 2.43 8.50 -1.02
CA SER A 114 1.89 9.60 -1.82
C SER A 114 2.33 9.55 -3.28
N LEU A 115 3.53 9.06 -3.57
CA LEU A 115 3.96 8.84 -4.94
C LEU A 115 3.14 7.72 -5.61
N ALA A 116 2.88 6.63 -4.90
CA ALA A 116 2.08 5.52 -5.40
C ALA A 116 0.60 5.91 -5.56
N GLU A 117 0.04 6.65 -4.60
CA GLU A 117 -1.30 7.28 -4.69
C GLU A 117 -1.41 8.11 -5.98
N PHE A 118 -0.43 8.98 -6.22
CA PHE A 118 -0.39 9.81 -7.43
C PHE A 118 -0.26 8.99 -8.73
N GLN A 119 0.59 7.97 -8.73
CA GLN A 119 0.83 7.15 -9.91
C GLN A 119 -0.34 6.23 -10.27
N TYR A 120 -1.01 5.68 -9.26
CA TYR A 120 -2.12 4.74 -9.42
C TYR A 120 -3.49 5.42 -9.39
N ASN A 121 -3.52 6.73 -9.17
CA ASN A 121 -4.73 7.53 -9.10
C ASN A 121 -5.70 6.95 -8.04
N LEU A 122 -5.20 6.83 -6.82
CA LEU A 122 -5.92 6.32 -5.66
C LEU A 122 -5.67 7.20 -4.43
N THR A 123 -6.61 7.19 -3.50
CA THR A 123 -6.48 7.81 -2.18
C THR A 123 -6.48 6.73 -1.11
N CYS A 124 -5.49 6.72 -0.21
CA CYS A 124 -5.47 5.82 0.94
C CYS A 124 -5.93 6.54 2.21
N SER A 125 -6.90 5.97 2.91
CA SER A 125 -7.24 6.33 4.29
C SER A 125 -6.94 5.16 5.21
N ALA A 126 -6.92 5.41 6.52
CA ALA A 126 -6.75 4.36 7.52
C ALA A 126 -7.73 4.61 8.66
N SER A 127 -8.39 3.55 9.10
CA SER A 127 -9.27 3.53 10.27
C SER A 127 -8.83 2.44 11.23
N HIS A 128 -9.05 2.67 12.53
CA HIS A 128 -8.74 1.66 13.53
C HIS A 128 -9.83 0.59 13.54
N ILE A 129 -9.43 -0.67 13.33
CA ILE A 129 -10.33 -1.82 13.40
C ILE A 129 -10.15 -2.50 14.77
N PRO A 130 -11.25 -2.81 15.49
CA PRO A 130 -11.18 -3.60 16.72
C PRO A 130 -10.46 -4.95 16.56
N GLU A 131 -9.68 -5.36 17.56
CA GLU A 131 -8.85 -6.58 17.52
C GLU A 131 -9.64 -7.86 17.20
N ASN A 132 -10.92 -7.95 17.61
CA ASN A 132 -11.78 -9.09 17.33
C ASN A 132 -12.16 -9.25 15.85
N LEU A 133 -12.01 -8.19 15.05
CA LEU A 133 -12.19 -8.21 13.60
C LEU A 133 -10.86 -8.39 12.85
N ASN A 134 -9.73 -8.10 13.51
CA ASN A 134 -8.39 -8.17 12.94
C ASN A 134 -7.70 -9.55 13.14
N VAL A 135 -8.46 -10.59 13.50
CA VAL A 135 -7.95 -11.88 13.99
C VAL A 135 -7.04 -12.60 13.00
N MET A 136 -7.37 -12.56 11.70
CA MET A 136 -6.57 -13.27 10.70
C MET A 136 -5.22 -12.60 10.48
N VAL A 137 -5.21 -11.27 10.38
CA VAL A 137 -3.98 -10.53 10.10
C VAL A 137 -3.09 -10.41 11.34
N ASP A 138 -3.65 -10.36 12.56
CA ASP A 138 -2.91 -10.50 13.81
C ASP A 138 -2.26 -11.90 13.93
N ALA A 139 -2.99 -12.95 13.59
CA ALA A 139 -2.39 -14.29 13.52
C ALA A 139 -1.25 -14.33 12.47
N GLY A 140 -1.43 -13.68 11.32
CA GLY A 140 -0.44 -13.59 10.27
C GLY A 140 0.81 -12.80 10.67
N SER A 141 0.66 -11.71 11.41
CA SER A 141 1.77 -10.88 11.87
C SER A 141 2.64 -11.61 12.91
N ARG A 142 2.09 -12.59 13.65
CA ARG A 142 2.76 -13.35 14.74
C ARG A 142 3.15 -14.80 14.41
N ALA A 143 2.65 -15.38 13.31
CA ALA A 143 2.84 -16.79 12.97
C ALA A 143 4.25 -17.12 12.41
N TRP A 144 5.30 -16.78 13.16
CA TRP A 144 6.69 -16.98 12.77
C TRP A 144 7.39 -18.07 13.60
N VAL A 145 7.39 -18.00 14.94
CA VAL A 145 7.97 -19.07 15.79
C VAL A 145 7.29 -19.26 17.17
N GLU A 146 6.45 -18.37 17.70
CA GLU A 146 6.28 -18.37 19.18
C GLU A 146 5.06 -19.06 19.81
N THR A 147 4.03 -19.49 19.08
CA THR A 147 3.05 -20.45 19.64
C THR A 147 2.45 -21.35 18.57
N ALA A 148 2.29 -22.65 18.88
CA ALA A 148 1.51 -23.56 18.04
C ALA A 148 0.10 -23.02 17.76
N SER A 149 -0.45 -22.19 18.65
CA SER A 149 -1.78 -21.59 18.52
C SER A 149 -1.90 -20.56 17.40
N MET A 150 -0.98 -19.60 17.27
CA MET A 150 -1.05 -18.57 16.21
C MET A 150 -0.68 -19.14 14.85
N THR A 151 0.33 -20.02 14.79
CA THR A 151 0.67 -20.71 13.54
C THR A 151 -0.48 -21.58 13.05
N LEU A 152 -1.11 -22.36 13.93
CA LEU A 152 -2.27 -23.17 13.56
C LEU A 152 -3.47 -22.30 13.16
N LYS A 153 -3.72 -21.21 13.88
CA LYS A 153 -4.79 -20.27 13.57
C LYS A 153 -4.57 -19.65 12.19
N TRP A 154 -3.36 -19.13 11.92
CA TRP A 154 -2.99 -18.59 10.61
C TRP A 154 -3.16 -19.64 9.51
N SER A 155 -2.56 -20.83 9.65
CA SER A 155 -2.66 -21.89 8.64
C SER A 155 -4.11 -22.28 8.29
N LYS A 156 -5.01 -22.27 9.28
CA LYS A 156 -6.43 -22.53 9.05
C LYS A 156 -7.11 -21.37 8.30
N LEU A 157 -6.88 -20.13 8.74
CA LEU A 157 -7.52 -18.95 8.16
C LEU A 157 -6.99 -18.65 6.74
N SER A 158 -5.70 -18.88 6.49
CA SER A 158 -5.03 -18.61 5.22
C SER A 158 -5.08 -19.79 4.24
N ALA A 159 -5.78 -20.89 4.56
CA ALA A 159 -5.72 -22.13 3.76
C ALA A 159 -6.13 -21.94 2.29
N SER A 160 -7.08 -21.04 2.03
CA SER A 160 -7.53 -20.71 0.67
C SER A 160 -6.94 -19.42 0.12
N TRP A 161 -5.91 -18.88 0.77
CA TRP A 161 -5.30 -17.60 0.42
C TRP A 161 -3.92 -17.82 -0.21
N MET A 162 -3.49 -16.87 -1.04
CA MET A 162 -2.21 -16.93 -1.74
C MET A 162 -1.26 -15.86 -1.21
N GLN A 163 -0.03 -16.29 -0.86
CA GLN A 163 1.03 -15.35 -0.50
C GLN A 163 1.56 -14.68 -1.76
N VAL A 164 1.59 -13.35 -1.76
CA VAL A 164 2.36 -12.57 -2.71
C VAL A 164 3.79 -12.46 -2.18
N ILE A 165 4.76 -12.82 -3.01
CA ILE A 165 6.17 -12.65 -2.68
C ILE A 165 6.52 -11.17 -2.82
N ILE A 166 7.15 -10.61 -1.78
CA ILE A 166 7.63 -9.23 -1.83
C ILE A 166 8.69 -9.15 -2.92
N ASP A 167 8.47 -8.26 -3.89
CA ASP A 167 9.40 -8.10 -5.00
C ASP A 167 10.72 -7.59 -4.43
N PRO A 168 11.88 -8.18 -4.77
CA PRO A 168 13.19 -7.73 -4.30
C PRO A 168 13.42 -6.22 -4.48
N LYS A 169 12.77 -5.59 -5.48
CA LYS A 169 12.85 -4.14 -5.67
C LYS A 169 12.19 -3.33 -4.54
N PHE A 170 11.30 -3.93 -3.75
CA PHE A 170 10.57 -3.30 -2.64
C PHE A 170 11.06 -3.73 -1.26
N GLU A 171 11.99 -4.68 -1.16
CA GLU A 171 12.54 -5.10 0.13
C GLU A 171 13.19 -3.93 0.89
N ASN A 172 13.94 -3.08 0.18
CA ASN A 172 14.54 -1.87 0.71
C ASN A 172 13.84 -0.61 0.16
N LEU A 173 12.91 -0.07 0.95
CA LEU A 173 12.15 1.12 0.59
C LEU A 173 13.01 2.39 0.52
N SER A 174 14.14 2.46 1.22
CA SER A 174 15.08 3.59 1.06
C SER A 174 15.72 3.56 -0.32
N THR A 175 16.22 2.40 -0.74
CA THR A 175 16.78 2.24 -2.08
C THR A 175 15.73 2.46 -3.17
N LEU A 176 14.49 2.03 -2.95
CA LEU A 176 13.38 2.33 -3.86
C LEU A 176 13.18 3.86 -4.01
N TRP A 177 13.18 4.59 -2.90
CA TRP A 177 13.04 6.04 -2.91
C TRP A 177 14.19 6.73 -3.65
N ASP A 178 15.42 6.28 -3.44
CA ASP A 178 16.59 6.80 -4.15
C ASP A 178 16.43 6.61 -5.67
N ARG A 179 15.94 5.43 -6.11
CA ARG A 179 15.61 5.19 -7.52
C ARG A 179 14.50 6.10 -8.02
N CYS A 180 13.45 6.33 -7.23
CA CYS A 180 12.38 7.28 -7.59
C CYS A 180 12.90 8.72 -7.72
N CYS A 181 13.95 9.08 -6.98
CA CYS A 181 14.60 10.38 -7.05
C CYS A 181 15.57 10.52 -8.25
N MET A 182 16.19 9.41 -8.68
CA MET A 182 17.17 9.38 -9.77
C MET A 182 16.55 9.16 -11.15
N ALA A 183 15.59 8.24 -11.25
CA ALA A 183 14.79 8.02 -12.43
C ALA A 183 13.57 8.95 -12.40
N THR A 184 12.85 9.05 -13.51
CA THR A 184 11.48 9.56 -13.42
C THR A 184 10.65 8.59 -12.58
N PRO A 185 9.92 9.03 -11.54
CA PRO A 185 9.30 8.16 -10.54
C PRO A 185 8.44 7.03 -11.11
N TRP A 186 7.75 7.29 -12.22
CA TRP A 186 6.88 6.33 -12.91
C TRP A 186 7.61 5.14 -13.56
N GLN A 187 8.92 5.26 -13.78
CA GLN A 187 9.73 4.12 -14.22
C GLN A 187 10.17 3.24 -13.05
N ALA A 188 10.18 3.79 -11.82
CA ALA A 188 10.66 3.09 -10.63
C ALA A 188 9.55 2.28 -9.94
N LEU A 189 8.30 2.72 -10.02
CA LEU A 189 7.15 1.96 -9.54
C LEU A 189 6.50 1.16 -10.69
N PRO A 190 5.88 -0.01 -10.41
CA PRO A 190 5.16 -0.80 -11.41
C PRO A 190 4.16 0.05 -12.17
N LEU A 191 4.01 -0.21 -13.47
CA LEU A 191 3.00 0.44 -14.28
C LEU A 191 1.62 -0.16 -14.00
N PRO A 192 0.54 0.64 -14.07
CA PRO A 192 -0.84 0.16 -14.14
C PRO A 192 -0.98 -1.00 -15.13
N ASN A 193 -1.74 -2.03 -14.78
CA ASN A 193 -2.03 -3.10 -15.74
C ASN A 193 -3.09 -2.60 -16.73
N ILE A 194 -2.69 -2.26 -17.96
CA ILE A 194 -3.56 -1.60 -18.95
C ILE A 194 -4.46 -2.61 -19.71
N ASP A 195 -4.34 -3.91 -19.45
CA ASP A 195 -5.02 -4.95 -20.23
C ASP A 195 -6.55 -5.05 -20.04
N ASN A 196 -7.19 -4.15 -19.27
CA ASN A 196 -8.64 -4.17 -19.03
C ASN A 196 -9.40 -2.90 -19.49
N THR A 197 -8.91 -2.16 -20.49
CA THR A 197 -9.80 -1.30 -21.27
C THR A 197 -10.53 -2.12 -22.34
N GLY A 198 -11.61 -2.76 -21.91
CA GLY A 198 -12.61 -3.37 -22.79
C GLY A 198 -13.13 -2.33 -23.77
N ILE A 199 -12.97 -2.67 -25.05
CA ILE A 199 -13.50 -2.00 -26.22
C ILE A 199 -15.01 -1.80 -26.03
N ASN A 200 -15.45 -0.56 -25.82
CA ASN A 200 -16.86 -0.21 -25.94
C ASN A 200 -16.98 1.04 -26.80
N GLY A 201 -17.41 0.84 -28.04
CA GLY A 201 -17.89 1.91 -28.90
C GLY A 201 -17.38 1.84 -30.33
N ALA A 202 -18.03 1.02 -31.16
CA ALA A 202 -18.54 1.41 -32.47
C ALA A 202 -19.07 0.16 -33.18
N LEU A 203 -20.40 0.10 -33.37
CA LEU A 203 -21.03 -0.15 -34.67
C LEU A 203 -22.54 0.01 -34.49
N SER A 204 -22.99 1.25 -34.57
CA SER A 204 -24.31 1.57 -35.10
C SER A 204 -24.14 1.84 -36.60
N HIS A 205 -24.90 1.11 -37.42
CA HIS A 205 -25.53 1.47 -38.71
C HIS A 205 -25.48 0.33 -39.73
N GLY A 206 -26.66 -0.03 -40.25
CA GLY A 206 -26.88 -0.91 -41.39
C GLY A 206 -28.11 -1.78 -41.21
#